data_AF-A0A109LFW1-F1
#
_entry.id   AF-A0A109LFW1-F1
#
_cell.length_a   1.000
_cell.length_b   1.000
_cell.length_c   1.000
_cell.angle_alpha   90.00
_cell.angle_beta   90.00
_cell.angle_gamma   90.00
#
_symmetry.space_group_name_H-M   'P 1'
#
loop_
_entity.id
_entity.type
_entity.pdbx_description
1 polymer ?
#
loop_
_entity_poly.entity_id
_entity_poly.type
_entity_poly.pdbx_seq_one_letter_code
_entity_poly.pdbx_strand_id
1 'polypeptide(L)'
;MIGLDTNVLVRYVTQDDPVQSAKASQLIESLTAASPGFVSLVTLTELVWVLQSCYQSAKSEVVMVLETLLHTRELTVEHADIIWQALRKFTAGKADFADCLVERCGHAAGCEYTATFDLNAAKAAGMKRLG
;
A
#
# COMPACT_ATOMS: atom_id res chain seq x y z
N MET A 1 -3.13 13.88 -15.21
CA MET A 1 -3.07 12.82 -14.20
C MET A 1 -3.33 11.48 -14.87
N ILE A 2 -2.56 10.45 -14.54
CA ILE A 2 -2.70 9.08 -15.10
C ILE A 2 -2.73 8.06 -13.96
N GLY A 3 -3.42 6.93 -14.13
CA GLY A 3 -3.39 5.84 -13.14
C GLY A 3 -2.15 4.96 -13.29
N LEU A 4 -1.57 4.53 -12.18
CA LEU A 4 -0.45 3.59 -12.14
C LEU A 4 -0.95 2.24 -11.63
N ASP A 5 -0.70 1.19 -12.40
CA ASP A 5 -1.02 -0.19 -12.05
C ASP A 5 0.08 -0.81 -11.15
N THR A 6 -0.26 -1.88 -10.44
CA THR A 6 0.62 -2.58 -9.51
C THR A 6 1.88 -3.07 -10.23
N ASN A 7 1.72 -3.64 -11.44
CA ASN A 7 2.87 -4.15 -12.20
C ASN A 7 3.89 -3.04 -12.54
N VAL A 8 3.45 -1.83 -12.89
CA VAL A 8 4.34 -0.70 -13.19
C VAL A 8 5.11 -0.30 -11.93
N LEU A 9 4.42 -0.19 -10.78
CA LEU A 9 5.06 0.13 -9.51
C LEU A 9 6.04 -0.96 -9.06
N VAL A 10 5.70 -2.24 -9.25
CA VAL A 10 6.59 -3.36 -8.96
C VAL A 10 7.87 -3.22 -9.79
N ARG A 11 7.77 -3.03 -11.12
CA ARG A 11 8.95 -2.85 -11.99
C ARG A 11 9.80 -1.66 -11.54
N TYR A 12 9.17 -0.56 -11.14
CA TYR A 12 9.88 0.62 -10.64
C TYR A 12 10.61 0.37 -9.31
N VAL A 13 9.99 -0.35 -8.38
CA VAL A 13 10.56 -0.59 -7.05
C VAL A 13 11.63 -1.68 -7.07
N THR A 14 11.39 -2.79 -7.76
CA THR A 14 12.27 -3.97 -7.69
C THR A 14 13.35 -3.98 -8.76
N GLN A 15 13.18 -3.21 -9.84
CA GLN A 15 14.12 -3.13 -10.96
C GLN A 15 14.49 -4.52 -11.53
N ASP A 16 13.55 -5.47 -11.51
CA ASP A 16 13.77 -6.88 -11.79
C ASP A 16 13.70 -7.27 -13.27
N ASP A 17 13.05 -6.44 -14.09
CA ASP A 17 12.99 -6.59 -15.55
C ASP A 17 13.69 -5.40 -16.22
N PRO A 18 14.87 -5.57 -16.83
CA PRO A 18 15.64 -4.46 -17.39
C PRO A 18 14.88 -3.60 -18.42
N VAL A 19 13.95 -4.19 -19.17
CA VAL A 19 13.20 -3.49 -20.23
C VAL A 19 12.01 -2.76 -19.65
N GLN A 20 11.23 -3.43 -18.80
CA GLN A 20 10.04 -2.82 -18.21
C GLN A 20 10.39 -1.83 -17.10
N SER A 21 11.44 -2.09 -16.32
CA SER A 21 11.88 -1.20 -15.24
C SER A 21 12.39 0.12 -15.80
N ALA A 22 13.14 0.11 -16.90
CA ALA A 22 13.55 1.34 -17.58
C ALA A 22 12.34 2.17 -18.04
N LYS A 23 11.30 1.53 -18.58
CA LYS A 23 10.05 2.21 -18.99
C LYS A 23 9.27 2.74 -17.79
N ALA A 24 9.18 1.97 -16.71
CA ALA A 24 8.49 2.36 -15.48
C ALA A 24 9.19 3.55 -14.81
N SER A 25 10.53 3.52 -14.70
CA SER A 25 11.33 4.64 -14.20
C SER A 25 11.15 5.88 -15.07
N GLN A 26 11.28 5.77 -16.39
CA GLN A 26 11.06 6.90 -17.29
C GLN A 26 9.65 7.50 -17.13
N LEU A 27 8.62 6.67 -17.03
CA LEU A 27 7.25 7.13 -16.83
C LEU A 27 7.10 7.86 -15.50
N ILE A 28 7.51 7.25 -14.39
CA ILE A 28 7.33 7.80 -13.04
C ILE A 28 8.16 9.07 -12.83
N GLU A 29 9.39 9.10 -13.33
CA GLU A 29 10.28 10.27 -13.26
C GLU A 29 9.83 11.42 -14.18
N SER A 30 8.98 11.14 -15.19
CA SER A 30 8.36 12.19 -16.02
C SER A 30 7.17 12.88 -15.36
N LEU A 31 6.65 12.32 -14.26
CA LEU A 31 5.52 12.90 -13.53
C LEU A 31 5.93 14.19 -12.84
N THR A 32 4.97 15.08 -12.66
CA THR A 32 5.17 16.37 -11.98
C THR A 32 4.01 16.66 -11.05
N ALA A 33 4.17 17.57 -10.10
CA ALA A 33 3.06 18.02 -9.25
C ALA A 33 1.86 18.58 -10.06
N ALA A 34 2.09 19.10 -11.27
CA ALA A 34 1.02 19.59 -12.16
C ALA A 34 0.36 18.47 -12.99
N SER A 35 1.06 17.35 -13.20
CA SER A 35 0.56 16.17 -13.92
C SER A 35 0.96 14.89 -13.18
N PRO A 36 0.34 14.63 -12.01
CA PRO A 36 0.76 13.55 -11.14
C PRO A 36 0.31 12.18 -11.65
N GLY A 37 0.97 11.13 -11.14
CA GLY A 37 0.47 9.76 -11.20
C GLY A 37 -0.54 9.52 -10.07
N PHE A 38 -1.56 8.72 -10.32
CA PHE A 38 -2.55 8.33 -9.33
C PHE A 38 -2.33 6.87 -8.95
N VAL A 39 -2.27 6.60 -7.65
CA VAL A 39 -2.13 5.25 -7.10
C VAL A 39 -3.37 4.94 -6.28
N SER A 40 -4.12 3.92 -6.73
CA SER A 40 -5.33 3.49 -6.04
C SER A 40 -5.00 2.72 -4.75
N LEU A 41 -5.98 2.64 -3.86
CA LEU A 41 -5.89 1.85 -2.64
C LEU A 41 -5.66 0.37 -2.95
N VAL A 42 -6.31 -0.15 -4.00
CA VAL A 42 -6.13 -1.53 -4.48
C VAL A 42 -4.71 -1.76 -4.97
N THR A 43 -4.18 -0.84 -5.78
CA THR A 43 -2.81 -0.90 -6.30
C THR A 43 -1.77 -0.97 -5.17
N LEU A 44 -1.91 -0.16 -4.12
CA LEU A 44 -1.01 -0.22 -2.97
C LEU A 44 -1.15 -1.52 -2.18
N THR A 45 -2.38 -2.02 -2.02
CA THR A 45 -2.63 -3.29 -1.32
C THR A 45 -1.97 -4.45 -2.05
N GLU A 46 -2.14 -4.52 -3.37
CA GLU A 46 -1.49 -5.55 -4.18
C GLU A 46 0.03 -5.40 -4.22
N LEU A 47 0.56 -4.17 -4.29
CA LEU A 47 2.00 -3.92 -4.26
C LEU A 47 2.63 -4.52 -3.00
N VAL A 48 2.02 -4.30 -1.83
CA VAL A 48 2.50 -4.88 -0.57
C VAL A 48 2.46 -6.40 -0.63
N TRP A 49 1.35 -6.98 -1.09
CA TRP A 49 1.21 -8.43 -1.21
C TRP A 49 2.28 -9.01 -2.15
N VAL A 50 2.53 -8.39 -3.31
CA VAL A 50 3.55 -8.82 -4.28
C VAL A 50 4.94 -8.75 -3.66
N LEU A 51 5.31 -7.63 -3.02
CA LEU A 51 6.63 -7.47 -2.41
C LEU A 51 6.88 -8.52 -1.32
N GLN A 52 5.91 -8.77 -0.44
CA GLN A 52 6.05 -9.76 0.63
C GLN A 52 5.98 -11.20 0.12
N SER A 53 5.05 -11.52 -0.78
CA SER A 53 4.76 -12.91 -1.18
C SER A 53 5.62 -13.39 -2.34
N CYS A 54 5.89 -12.52 -3.33
CA CYS A 54 6.66 -12.89 -4.52
C CYS A 54 8.14 -12.55 -4.37
N TYR A 55 8.46 -11.38 -3.81
CA TYR A 55 9.85 -10.93 -3.65
C TYR A 55 10.43 -11.22 -2.26
N GLN A 56 9.62 -11.73 -1.33
CA GLN A 56 10.05 -12.04 0.04
C GLN A 56 10.68 -10.83 0.75
N SER A 57 10.28 -9.62 0.35
CA SER A 57 10.79 -8.38 0.92
C SER A 57 10.48 -8.30 2.41
N ALA A 58 11.46 -7.83 3.18
CA ALA A 58 11.27 -7.65 4.60
C ALA A 58 10.22 -6.57 4.86
N LYS A 59 9.46 -6.71 5.94
CA LYS A 59 8.45 -5.72 6.34
C LYS A 59 9.00 -4.29 6.38
N SER A 60 10.22 -4.10 6.86
CA SER A 60 10.89 -2.79 6.90
C SER A 60 11.11 -2.20 5.51
N GLU A 61 11.44 -3.02 4.51
CA GLU A 61 11.61 -2.58 3.12
C GLU A 61 10.27 -2.14 2.52
N VAL A 62 9.21 -2.94 2.75
CA VAL A 62 7.86 -2.59 2.32
C VAL A 62 7.40 -1.28 2.95
N VAL A 63 7.65 -1.08 4.24
CA VAL A 63 7.34 0.18 4.94
C VAL A 63 8.07 1.35 4.28
N MET A 64 9.37 1.24 4.01
CA MET A 64 10.12 2.30 3.34
C MET A 64 9.57 2.61 1.94
N VAL A 65 9.17 1.60 1.17
CA VAL A 65 8.56 1.79 -0.15
C VAL A 65 7.24 2.57 -0.03
N LEU A 66 6.36 2.16 0.87
CA LEU A 66 5.08 2.84 1.09
C LEU A 66 5.26 4.28 1.58
N GLU A 67 6.18 4.50 2.53
CA GLU A 67 6.50 5.85 3.01
C GLU A 67 7.03 6.72 1.86
N THR A 68 7.89 6.18 1.01
CA THR A 68 8.41 6.91 -0.15
C THR A 68 7.28 7.31 -1.10
N LEU A 69 6.42 6.35 -1.48
CA LEU A 69 5.28 6.62 -2.37
C LEU A 69 4.31 7.67 -1.79
N LEU A 70 4.05 7.64 -0.49
CA LEU A 70 3.17 8.59 0.20
C LEU A 70 3.77 9.99 0.35
N HIS A 71 5.10 10.13 0.34
CA HIS A 71 5.79 11.42 0.42
C HIS A 71 6.08 12.05 -0.95
N THR A 72 6.03 11.27 -2.04
CA THR A 72 6.29 11.75 -3.41
C THR A 72 5.18 12.69 -3.87
N ARG A 73 5.53 13.95 -4.15
CA ARG A 73 4.56 15.00 -4.54
C ARG A 73 4.00 14.79 -5.94
N GLU A 74 4.73 14.08 -6.77
CA GLU A 74 4.38 13.70 -8.13
C GLU A 74 3.38 12.53 -8.15
N LEU A 75 3.04 11.97 -6.99
CA LEU A 75 2.03 10.92 -6.83
C LEU A 75 0.85 11.44 -5.99
N THR A 76 -0.35 11.14 -6.46
CA THR A 76 -1.60 11.29 -5.71
C THR A 76 -2.07 9.91 -5.28
N VAL A 77 -2.04 9.66 -3.98
CA VAL A 77 -2.46 8.39 -3.41
C VAL A 77 -3.92 8.49 -2.94
N GLU A 78 -4.76 7.55 -3.36
CA GLU A 78 -6.15 7.44 -2.92
C GLU A 78 -6.23 7.26 -1.40
N HIS A 79 -7.03 8.10 -0.71
CA HIS A 79 -7.21 8.04 0.75
C HIS A 79 -5.88 7.99 1.53
N ALA A 80 -4.92 8.85 1.15
CA ALA A 80 -3.57 8.86 1.73
C ALA A 80 -3.55 8.94 3.27
N ASP A 81 -4.50 9.64 3.89
CA ASP A 81 -4.65 9.74 5.34
C ASP A 81 -5.03 8.40 6.00
N ILE A 82 -5.95 7.64 5.39
CA ILE A 82 -6.33 6.29 5.81
C ILE A 82 -5.12 5.34 5.65
N ILE A 83 -4.41 5.44 4.54
CA ILE A 83 -3.23 4.63 4.26
C ILE A 83 -2.10 4.93 5.25
N TRP A 84 -1.87 6.19 5.60
CA TRP A 84 -0.92 6.56 6.65
C TRP A 84 -1.26 5.93 8.01
N GLN A 85 -2.55 5.92 8.37
CA GLN A 85 -2.99 5.27 9.61
C GLN A 85 -2.79 3.74 9.54
N ALA A 86 -3.13 3.13 8.41
CA ALA A 86 -2.94 1.69 8.19
C ALA A 86 -1.45 1.32 8.24
N LEU A 87 -0.59 2.12 7.61
CA LEU A 87 0.86 1.94 7.63
C LEU A 87 1.43 2.01 9.05
N ARG A 88 0.99 2.97 9.87
CA ARG A 88 1.42 3.04 11.28
C ARG A 88 1.05 1.77 12.07
N LYS A 89 -0.18 1.26 11.88
CA LYS A 89 -0.64 0.01 12.51
C LYS A 89 0.14 -1.19 12.01
N PHE A 90 0.34 -1.26 10.69
CA PHE A 90 1.15 -2.28 10.05
C PHE A 90 2.55 -2.29 10.64
N THR A 91 3.27 -1.17 10.65
CA THR A 91 4.63 -1.04 11.19
C THR A 91 4.72 -1.49 12.65
N ALA A 92 3.82 -1.02 13.52
CA ALA A 92 3.86 -1.33 14.95
C ALA A 92 3.41 -2.76 15.30
N GLY A 93 2.55 -3.38 14.48
CA GLY A 93 1.89 -4.64 14.76
C GLY A 93 2.45 -5.86 14.05
N LYS A 94 1.74 -6.99 14.20
CA LYS A 94 1.98 -8.23 13.46
C LYS A 94 0.89 -8.52 12.42
N ALA A 95 -0.07 -7.61 12.24
CA ALA A 95 -1.10 -7.74 11.24
C ALA A 95 -0.51 -7.54 9.84
N ASP A 96 -1.18 -8.11 8.83
CA ASP A 96 -0.90 -7.78 7.45
C ASP A 96 -1.37 -6.35 7.14
N PHE A 97 -0.77 -5.74 6.12
CA PHE A 97 -1.12 -4.39 5.73
C PHE A 97 -2.58 -4.30 5.27
N ALA A 98 -3.06 -5.30 4.54
CA ALA A 98 -4.45 -5.37 4.09
C ALA A 98 -5.45 -5.37 5.26
N ASP A 99 -5.18 -6.12 6.32
CA ASP A 99 -6.02 -6.11 7.53
C ASP A 99 -6.03 -4.73 8.18
N CYS A 100 -4.86 -4.10 8.34
CA CYS A 100 -4.76 -2.75 8.87
C CYS A 100 -5.59 -1.77 8.03
N LEU A 101 -5.54 -1.90 6.72
CA LEU A 101 -6.22 -1.01 5.78
C LEU A 101 -7.73 -1.22 5.80
N VAL A 102 -8.21 -2.47 5.78
CA VAL A 102 -9.64 -2.80 5.89
C VAL A 102 -10.22 -2.26 7.20
N GLU A 103 -9.50 -2.40 8.31
CA GLU A 103 -9.92 -1.87 9.60
C GLU A 103 -9.96 -0.33 9.62
N ARG A 104 -8.98 0.34 9.03
CA ARG A 104 -8.95 1.81 8.92
C ARG A 104 -10.00 2.37 7.97
N CYS A 105 -10.30 1.69 6.87
CA CYS A 105 -11.41 2.05 5.99
C CYS A 105 -12.75 1.97 6.71
N GLY A 106 -13.02 0.88 7.44
CA GLY A 106 -14.24 0.74 8.25
C GLY A 106 -14.36 1.83 9.31
N HIS A 107 -13.27 2.11 10.03
CA HIS A 107 -13.22 3.21 10.99
C HIS A 107 -13.50 4.58 10.34
N ALA A 108 -12.90 4.88 9.18
CA ALA A 108 -13.13 6.13 8.46
C ALA A 108 -14.58 6.26 7.95
N ALA A 109 -15.23 5.15 7.64
CA ALA A 109 -16.66 5.10 7.29
C ALA A 109 -17.61 5.22 8.49
N GLY A 110 -17.09 5.31 9.72
CA GLY A 110 -17.90 5.43 10.94
C GLY A 110 -18.46 4.09 11.45
N CYS A 111 -17.91 2.95 11.02
CA CYS A 111 -18.30 1.66 11.57
C CYS A 111 -17.89 1.57 13.05
N GLU A 112 -18.79 1.06 13.90
CA GLU A 112 -18.48 0.79 15.31
C GLU A 112 -17.33 -0.23 15.45
N TYR A 113 -17.31 -1.22 14.57
CA TYR A 113 -16.23 -2.20 14.44
C TYR A 113 -16.20 -2.78 13.03
N THR A 114 -15.02 -3.26 12.62
CA THR A 114 -14.85 -4.14 11.46
C THR A 114 -14.89 -5.59 11.94
N ALA A 115 -15.78 -6.41 11.40
CA ALA A 115 -15.91 -7.82 11.78
C ALA A 115 -14.97 -8.72 10.96
N THR A 116 -14.43 -9.77 11.57
CA THR A 116 -13.55 -10.74 10.89
C THR A 116 -13.68 -12.16 11.46
N PHE A 117 -13.39 -13.17 10.65
CA PHE A 117 -13.15 -14.54 11.10
C PHE A 117 -11.66 -14.83 11.34
N ASP A 118 -10.77 -13.94 10.89
CA ASP A 118 -9.32 -14.09 11.02
C ASP A 118 -8.86 -13.72 12.44
N LEU A 119 -8.24 -14.69 13.12
CA LEU A 119 -7.72 -14.53 14.47
C LEU A 119 -6.55 -13.52 14.56
N ASN A 120 -5.69 -13.48 13.56
CA ASN A 120 -4.57 -12.55 13.50
C ASN A 120 -5.06 -11.12 13.25
N ALA A 121 -6.00 -10.92 12.32
CA ALA A 121 -6.62 -9.62 12.09
C ALA A 121 -7.31 -9.09 13.35
N ALA A 122 -8.05 -9.95 14.07
CA ALA A 122 -8.68 -9.58 15.33
C ALA A 122 -7.66 -9.17 16.41
N LYS A 123 -6.57 -9.93 16.55
CA LYS A 123 -5.55 -9.66 17.58
C LYS A 123 -4.65 -8.47 17.26
N ALA A 124 -4.33 -8.26 16.00
CA ALA A 124 -3.26 -7.36 15.60
C ALA A 124 -3.74 -6.12 14.83
N ALA A 125 -4.86 -6.19 14.09
CA ALA A 125 -5.44 -5.04 13.41
C ALA A 125 -6.55 -4.35 14.23
N GLY A 126 -7.08 -4.99 15.28
CA GLY A 126 -8.13 -4.43 16.14
C GLY A 126 -9.55 -4.67 15.62
N MET A 127 -9.72 -5.66 14.74
CA MET A 127 -11.04 -6.10 14.27
C MET A 127 -11.77 -6.94 15.33
N LYS A 128 -13.10 -7.01 15.23
CA LYS A 128 -13.94 -7.86 16.09
C LYS A 128 -14.06 -9.26 15.50
N ARG A 129 -13.56 -10.26 16.23
CA ARG A 129 -13.69 -11.67 15.83
C ARG A 129 -15.13 -12.15 15.93
N LEU A 130 -15.61 -12.86 14.91
CA LEU A 130 -16.82 -13.65 14.95
C LEU A 130 -16.44 -15.13 15.16
N GLY A 131 -16.69 -15.66 16.36
CA GLY A 131 -16.28 -17.01 16.79
C GLY A 131 -14.88 -17.03 17.38
#